data_AF-A0A6G0XW04-F1
#
_entry.id   AF-A0A6G0XW04-F1
#
_cell.length_a   1.000
_cell.length_b   1.000
_cell.length_c   1.000
_cell.angle_alpha   90.00
_cell.angle_beta   90.00
_cell.angle_gamma   90.00
#
_symmetry.space_group_name_H-M   'P 1'
#
loop_
_entity.id
_entity.type
_entity.pdbx_description
1 polymer ?
#
loop_
_entity_poly.entity_id
_entity_poly.type
_entity_poly.pdbx_seq_one_letter_code
_entity_poly.pdbx_strand_id
1 'polypeptide(L)'
;MSNFTIKTYEAADLQRLQSQRAGETRLGQTLRFINPDLHLPQGLLEAKNNGVKYVVLGVPEDVGPRANFGNGGADMGFQAFLGRFLNVQANAFVKGEEILLLGEVNLSDIQNKAAALSASEKDQLEELRACVATIDQRVSSVVKHIFDAKLIPIVIGGGHNNSFPLLQALAQSSGVAADCINLDPHCDFRLLEGRHSGNGFSYAHAGHHLSKYFVLGLHELKNAQSALDQMSAAGAGFCSYQEIFIRRESTFAHAVDKAIAYVGGDASEAPLGIEVDTDSISGMPVSAMTNCGISVADAEHYVFKLAQLKRVRYLHLAEAAPIQHPAGIKAGMSEAGQILTVLVLAFVQNHH
;
A
#
# COMPACT_ATOMS: atom_id res chain seq x y z
N MET A 1 -23.61 -6.93 -12.66
CA MET A 1 -23.66 -5.69 -11.85
C MET A 1 -22.24 -5.31 -11.39
N SER A 2 -21.27 -5.10 -12.29
CA SER A 2 -19.85 -5.04 -11.89
C SER A 2 -19.00 -3.95 -12.58
N ASN A 3 -19.56 -2.81 -12.95
CA ASN A 3 -18.80 -1.69 -13.54
C ASN A 3 -18.66 -0.46 -12.62
N PHE A 4 -19.24 -0.47 -11.42
CA PHE A 4 -19.19 0.72 -10.54
C PHE A 4 -18.01 0.72 -9.57
N THR A 5 -17.51 -0.44 -9.13
CA THR A 5 -16.52 -0.52 -8.04
C THR A 5 -15.07 -0.42 -8.50
N ILE A 6 -14.77 -0.73 -9.77
CA ILE A 6 -13.43 -0.72 -10.32
C ILE A 6 -13.46 -0.13 -11.73
N LYS A 7 -12.43 0.64 -12.07
CA LYS A 7 -12.14 1.10 -13.42
C LYS A 7 -10.91 0.34 -13.91
N THR A 8 -11.11 -0.59 -14.84
CA THR A 8 -10.04 -1.39 -15.41
C THR A 8 -9.30 -0.63 -16.49
N TYR A 9 -8.01 -0.93 -16.67
CA TYR A 9 -7.19 -0.32 -17.72
C TYR A 9 -6.90 -1.28 -18.86
N GLU A 10 -6.75 -0.70 -20.05
CA GLU A 10 -6.23 -1.34 -21.24
C GLU A 10 -4.97 -0.61 -21.73
N ALA A 11 -4.23 -1.24 -22.65
CA ALA A 11 -3.03 -0.64 -23.22
C ALA A 11 -3.29 0.74 -23.85
N ALA A 12 -4.47 0.96 -24.43
CA ALA A 12 -4.86 2.21 -25.07
C ALA A 12 -4.99 3.37 -24.06
N ASP A 13 -5.47 3.11 -22.84
CA ASP A 13 -5.64 4.13 -21.80
C ASP A 13 -4.30 4.73 -21.37
N LEU A 14 -3.24 3.93 -21.47
CA LEU A 14 -1.91 4.24 -20.95
C LEU A 14 -0.99 4.83 -22.00
N GLN A 15 -1.42 4.91 -23.26
CA GLN A 15 -0.59 5.37 -24.37
C GLN A 15 -0.01 6.77 -24.12
N ARG A 16 -0.78 7.66 -23.48
CA ARG A 16 -0.35 9.03 -23.15
C ARG A 16 0.69 9.11 -22.04
N LEU A 17 0.80 8.07 -21.21
CA LEU A 17 1.77 8.00 -20.12
C LEU A 17 3.08 7.35 -20.55
N GLN A 18 3.11 6.71 -21.72
CA GLN A 18 4.29 5.99 -22.22
C GLN A 18 5.14 6.86 -23.15
N SER A 19 6.43 6.85 -22.91
CA SER A 19 7.45 7.40 -23.81
C SER A 19 7.94 6.31 -24.77
N GLN A 20 8.02 6.64 -26.06
CA GLN A 20 8.53 5.73 -27.08
C GLN A 20 9.89 6.20 -27.57
N ARG A 21 10.85 5.28 -27.63
CA ARG A 21 12.16 5.50 -28.22
C ARG A 21 12.56 4.27 -29.03
N ALA A 22 13.01 4.49 -30.26
CA ALA A 22 13.40 3.42 -31.17
C ALA A 22 14.49 2.53 -30.54
N GLY A 23 14.31 1.21 -30.60
CA GLY A 23 15.23 0.22 -30.05
C GLY A 23 15.06 -0.08 -28.55
N GLU A 24 14.11 0.56 -27.86
CA GLU A 24 13.82 0.30 -26.45
C GLU A 24 12.45 -0.38 -26.30
N THR A 25 12.35 -1.29 -25.32
CA THR A 25 11.06 -1.81 -24.85
C THR A 25 10.85 -1.33 -23.43
N ARG A 26 9.74 -0.64 -23.18
CA ARG A 26 9.36 -0.16 -21.85
C ARG A 26 8.48 -1.18 -21.15
N LEU A 27 8.52 -1.19 -19.82
CA LEU A 27 7.78 -2.12 -18.97
C LEU A 27 6.28 -2.07 -19.25
N GLY A 28 5.72 -0.88 -19.46
CA GLY A 28 4.30 -0.72 -19.81
C GLY A 28 3.86 -1.46 -21.07
N GLN A 29 4.78 -1.82 -21.97
CA GLN A 29 4.51 -2.58 -23.19
C GLN A 29 4.48 -4.10 -22.96
N THR A 30 4.98 -4.58 -21.82
CA THR A 30 5.05 -6.02 -21.51
C THR A 30 4.04 -6.46 -20.46
N LEU A 31 3.33 -5.52 -19.82
CA LEU A 31 2.29 -5.81 -18.84
C LEU A 31 1.09 -6.56 -19.45
N ARG A 32 0.41 -7.32 -18.60
CA ARG A 32 -0.89 -7.92 -18.91
C ARG A 32 -2.03 -6.98 -18.51
N PHE A 33 -3.17 -7.15 -19.17
CA PHE A 33 -4.43 -6.46 -18.91
C PHE A 33 -5.55 -7.49 -18.80
N ILE A 34 -6.62 -7.14 -18.10
CA ILE A 34 -7.75 -8.05 -17.96
C ILE A 34 -8.55 -8.07 -19.27
N ASN A 35 -9.12 -9.22 -19.62
CA ASN A 35 -10.02 -9.31 -20.77
C ASN A 35 -11.31 -8.51 -20.47
N PRO A 36 -11.62 -7.44 -21.23
CA PRO A 36 -12.78 -6.58 -20.96
C PRO A 36 -14.13 -7.29 -21.16
N ASP A 37 -14.14 -8.41 -21.90
CA ASP A 37 -15.34 -9.22 -22.13
C ASP A 37 -15.67 -10.16 -20.96
N LEU A 38 -14.78 -10.29 -19.98
CA LEU A 38 -14.96 -11.15 -18.81
C LEU A 38 -15.30 -10.35 -17.55
N HIS A 39 -16.13 -10.94 -16.69
CA HIS A 39 -16.29 -10.42 -15.34
C HIS A 39 -14.98 -10.58 -14.55
N LEU A 40 -14.72 -9.63 -13.64
CA LEU A 40 -13.46 -9.54 -12.89
C LEU A 40 -12.95 -10.88 -12.32
N PRO A 41 -13.76 -11.73 -11.62
CA PRO A 41 -13.26 -13.00 -11.10
C PRO A 41 -12.77 -13.97 -12.19
N GLN A 42 -13.45 -14.00 -13.34
CA GLN A 42 -13.09 -14.86 -14.47
C GLN A 42 -11.83 -14.34 -15.16
N GLY A 43 -11.73 -13.03 -15.39
CA GLY A 43 -10.55 -12.42 -15.99
C GLY A 43 -9.29 -12.56 -15.12
N LEU A 44 -9.43 -12.50 -13.79
CA LEU A 44 -8.31 -12.76 -12.87
C LEU A 44 -7.87 -14.24 -12.91
N LEU A 45 -8.81 -15.17 -12.99
CA LEU A 45 -8.48 -16.59 -13.13
C LEU A 45 -7.79 -16.90 -14.48
N GLU A 46 -8.26 -16.28 -15.57
CA GLU A 46 -7.61 -16.36 -16.87
C GLU A 46 -6.18 -15.80 -16.81
N ALA A 47 -6.00 -14.60 -16.23
CA ALA A 47 -4.69 -13.98 -16.07
C ALA A 47 -3.71 -14.90 -15.32
N LYS A 48 -4.17 -15.51 -14.22
CA LYS A 48 -3.39 -16.50 -13.47
C LYS A 48 -3.01 -17.72 -14.31
N ASN A 49 -3.95 -18.28 -15.06
CA ASN A 49 -3.67 -19.43 -15.94
C ASN A 49 -2.66 -19.08 -17.04
N ASN A 50 -2.56 -17.80 -17.40
CA ASN A 50 -1.58 -17.24 -18.33
C ASN A 50 -0.26 -16.80 -17.67
N GLY A 51 -0.01 -17.18 -16.42
CA GLY A 51 1.27 -16.96 -15.74
C GLY A 51 1.39 -15.65 -14.95
N VAL A 52 0.32 -14.85 -14.86
CA VAL A 52 0.32 -13.68 -13.97
C VAL A 52 0.46 -14.12 -12.52
N LYS A 53 1.28 -13.39 -11.76
CA LYS A 53 1.46 -13.55 -10.31
C LYS A 53 1.01 -12.30 -9.55
N TYR A 54 1.32 -11.13 -10.10
CA TYR A 54 1.14 -9.85 -9.42
C TYR A 54 0.03 -9.03 -10.08
N VAL A 55 -0.76 -8.33 -9.27
CA VAL A 55 -1.85 -7.46 -9.74
C VAL A 55 -1.65 -6.06 -9.19
N VAL A 56 -1.30 -5.12 -10.05
CA VAL A 56 -1.17 -3.70 -9.69
C VAL A 56 -2.56 -3.07 -9.66
N LEU A 57 -2.92 -2.48 -8.52
CA LEU A 57 -4.21 -1.83 -8.29
C LEU A 57 -3.99 -0.48 -7.59
N GLY A 58 -4.56 0.59 -8.14
CA GLY A 58 -4.62 1.89 -7.48
C GLY A 58 -5.83 2.03 -6.55
N VAL A 59 -5.65 2.73 -5.43
CA VAL A 59 -6.74 3.16 -4.54
C VAL A 59 -6.67 4.69 -4.42
N PRO A 60 -7.15 5.46 -5.41
CA PRO A 60 -6.92 6.90 -5.49
C PRO A 60 -7.88 7.67 -4.55
N GLU A 61 -7.54 7.72 -3.26
CA GLU A 61 -8.28 8.49 -2.25
C GLU A 61 -7.35 9.20 -1.26
N ASP A 62 -7.86 10.26 -0.64
CA ASP A 62 -7.18 11.00 0.42
C ASP A 62 -8.12 11.31 1.60
N VAL A 63 -9.26 10.62 1.67
CA VAL A 63 -10.28 10.80 2.71
C VAL A 63 -9.79 10.26 4.04
N GLY A 64 -9.09 9.12 4.03
CA GLY A 64 -8.53 8.52 5.24
C GLY A 64 -7.57 9.42 6.01
N PRO A 65 -6.55 10.01 5.35
CA PRO A 65 -5.65 10.97 5.95
C PRO A 65 -6.38 12.20 6.49
N ARG A 66 -7.32 12.76 5.72
CA ARG A 66 -8.14 13.92 6.13
C ARG A 66 -9.02 13.61 7.34
N ALA A 67 -9.60 12.41 7.41
CA ALA A 67 -10.38 11.94 8.57
C ALA A 67 -9.53 11.70 9.83
N ASN A 68 -8.20 11.67 9.68
CA ASN A 68 -7.20 11.62 10.75
C ASN A 68 -6.50 12.98 10.96
N PHE A 69 -7.10 14.08 10.48
CA PHE A 69 -6.56 15.44 10.57
C PHE A 69 -5.24 15.67 9.81
N GLY A 70 -4.88 14.76 8.90
CA GLY A 70 -3.75 14.91 7.99
C GLY A 70 -4.08 15.74 6.76
N ASN A 71 -3.05 16.10 6.01
CA ASN A 71 -3.19 16.77 4.72
C ASN A 71 -3.62 15.78 3.63
N GLY A 72 -4.45 16.24 2.69
CA GLY A 72 -4.86 15.46 1.52
C GLY A 72 -3.80 15.33 0.44
N GLY A 73 -4.14 14.64 -0.65
CA GLY A 73 -3.31 14.47 -1.85
C GLY A 73 -2.79 13.06 -2.12
N ALA A 74 -3.05 12.09 -1.23
CA ALA A 74 -2.66 10.69 -1.41
C ALA A 74 -3.36 10.02 -2.61
N ASP A 75 -4.48 10.60 -3.06
CA ASP A 75 -5.21 10.20 -4.27
C ASP A 75 -4.38 10.32 -5.55
N MET A 76 -3.36 11.19 -5.55
CA MET A 76 -2.46 11.41 -6.69
C MET A 76 -1.33 10.37 -6.81
N GLY A 77 -1.08 9.58 -5.75
CA GLY A 77 0.06 8.65 -5.68
C GLY A 77 0.08 7.63 -6.81
N PHE A 78 -1.09 7.06 -7.15
CA PHE A 78 -1.17 6.06 -8.22
C PHE A 78 -0.83 6.65 -9.61
N GLN A 79 -1.29 7.86 -9.91
CA GLN A 79 -0.96 8.54 -11.17
C GLN A 79 0.53 8.89 -11.25
N ALA A 80 1.14 9.32 -10.13
CA ALA A 80 2.59 9.54 -10.06
C ALA A 80 3.36 8.25 -10.36
N PHE A 81 2.96 7.14 -9.72
CA PHE A 81 3.52 5.81 -9.97
C PHE A 81 3.43 5.40 -11.45
N LEU A 82 2.24 5.48 -12.07
CA LEU A 82 2.07 5.09 -13.47
C LEU A 82 2.97 5.89 -14.43
N GLY A 83 3.14 7.19 -14.18
CA GLY A 83 4.00 8.06 -14.98
C GLY A 83 5.48 7.63 -14.99
N ARG A 84 5.93 6.88 -13.97
CA ARG A 84 7.31 6.36 -13.88
C ARG A 84 7.40 4.88 -14.19
N PHE A 85 6.56 4.06 -13.58
CA PHE A 85 6.61 2.59 -13.67
C PHE A 85 6.49 2.09 -15.11
N LEU A 86 5.54 2.63 -15.88
CA LEU A 86 5.32 2.23 -17.27
C LEU A 86 6.52 2.52 -18.17
N ASN A 87 7.36 3.49 -17.77
CA ASN A 87 8.51 3.97 -18.53
C ASN A 87 9.85 3.34 -18.08
N VAL A 88 9.85 2.40 -17.14
CA VAL A 88 11.06 1.62 -16.82
C VAL A 88 11.44 0.74 -18.02
N GLN A 89 12.73 0.41 -18.17
CA GLN A 89 13.17 -0.52 -19.21
C GLN A 89 12.66 -1.93 -18.92
N ALA A 90 12.05 -2.58 -19.92
CA ALA A 90 11.81 -4.01 -19.88
C ALA A 90 13.07 -4.73 -20.34
N ASN A 91 13.71 -5.48 -19.45
CA ASN A 91 14.92 -6.25 -19.75
C ASN A 91 14.96 -7.52 -18.87
N ALA A 92 16.09 -8.23 -18.88
CA ALA A 92 16.25 -9.50 -18.17
C ALA A 92 16.01 -9.45 -16.64
N PHE A 93 15.94 -8.26 -16.04
CA PHE A 93 15.76 -8.08 -14.61
C PHE A 93 14.30 -7.89 -14.18
N VAL A 94 13.33 -7.87 -15.10
CA VAL A 94 11.91 -7.74 -14.75
C VAL A 94 11.02 -8.53 -15.72
N LYS A 95 10.12 -9.33 -15.19
CA LYS A 95 9.16 -10.13 -15.97
C LYS A 95 7.81 -9.43 -16.01
N GLY A 96 7.69 -8.44 -16.90
CA GLY A 96 6.44 -7.67 -17.02
C GLY A 96 5.23 -8.54 -17.36
N GLU A 97 5.43 -9.66 -18.04
CA GLU A 97 4.38 -10.63 -18.37
C GLU A 97 3.76 -11.34 -17.16
N GLU A 98 4.44 -11.34 -16.00
CA GLU A 98 3.92 -11.86 -14.72
C GLU A 98 3.10 -10.79 -13.96
N ILE A 99 3.01 -9.56 -14.49
CA ILE A 99 2.35 -8.41 -13.86
C ILE A 99 1.10 -8.02 -14.66
N LEU A 100 -0.04 -8.07 -14.00
CA LEU A 100 -1.31 -7.53 -14.49
C LEU A 100 -1.50 -6.11 -13.94
N LEU A 101 -1.66 -5.13 -14.83
CA LEU A 101 -2.12 -3.80 -14.44
C LEU A 101 -3.65 -3.77 -14.52
N LEU A 102 -4.29 -3.91 -13.36
CA LEU A 102 -5.74 -4.04 -13.31
C LEU A 102 -6.44 -2.70 -13.53
N GLY A 103 -5.97 -1.63 -12.89
CA GLY A 103 -6.59 -0.31 -12.94
C GLY A 103 -6.70 0.30 -11.54
N GLU A 104 -7.82 0.95 -11.25
CA GLU A 104 -8.07 1.63 -9.97
C GLU A 104 -9.45 1.31 -9.39
N VAL A 105 -9.55 1.24 -8.06
CA VAL A 105 -10.85 1.20 -7.38
C VAL A 105 -11.58 2.51 -7.69
N ASN A 106 -12.82 2.42 -8.14
CA ASN A 106 -13.60 3.61 -8.44
C ASN A 106 -14.12 4.23 -7.13
N LEU A 107 -13.47 5.31 -6.74
CA LEU A 107 -13.76 6.11 -5.54
C LEU A 107 -14.15 7.55 -5.89
N SER A 108 -14.38 7.85 -7.17
CA SER A 108 -14.63 9.21 -7.66
C SER A 108 -15.83 9.90 -7.00
N ASP A 109 -16.94 9.18 -6.80
CA ASP A 109 -18.12 9.67 -6.10
C ASP A 109 -17.87 9.93 -4.61
N ILE A 110 -17.06 9.10 -3.96
CA ILE A 110 -16.67 9.28 -2.56
C ILE A 110 -15.73 10.48 -2.41
N GLN A 111 -14.71 10.60 -3.28
CA GLN A 111 -13.81 11.75 -3.32
C GLN A 111 -14.60 13.06 -3.53
N ASN A 112 -15.51 13.07 -4.50
CA ASN A 112 -16.36 14.24 -4.78
C ASN A 112 -17.23 14.63 -3.59
N LYS A 113 -17.83 13.64 -2.92
CA LYS A 113 -18.61 13.86 -1.70
C LYS A 113 -17.73 14.43 -0.58
N ALA A 114 -16.56 13.83 -0.37
CA ALA A 114 -15.65 14.22 0.69
C ALA A 114 -14.99 15.59 0.44
N ALA A 115 -14.88 16.06 -0.79
CA ALA A 115 -14.17 17.30 -1.15
C ALA A 115 -14.67 18.54 -0.40
N ALA A 116 -15.96 18.61 -0.05
CA ALA A 116 -16.55 19.74 0.67
C ALA A 116 -16.47 19.62 2.20
N LEU A 117 -16.01 18.49 2.73
CA LEU A 117 -16.01 18.20 4.17
C LEU A 117 -14.72 18.67 4.85
N SER A 118 -14.88 19.23 6.05
CA SER A 118 -13.80 19.69 6.92
C SER A 118 -13.70 18.82 8.17
N ALA A 119 -12.48 18.40 8.50
CA ALA A 119 -12.21 17.68 9.75
C ALA A 119 -12.35 18.57 11.00
N SER A 120 -12.40 19.90 10.84
CA SER A 120 -12.55 20.85 11.95
C SER A 120 -13.98 20.93 12.49
N GLU A 121 -14.98 20.51 11.69
CA GLU A 121 -16.39 20.50 12.08
C GLU A 121 -16.81 19.08 12.45
N LYS A 122 -17.34 18.89 13.66
CA LYS A 122 -17.62 17.55 14.20
C LYS A 122 -18.49 16.68 13.28
N ASP A 123 -19.61 17.22 12.80
CA ASP A 123 -20.56 16.47 11.98
C ASP A 123 -19.94 16.11 10.60
N GLN A 124 -19.10 16.99 10.06
CA GLN A 124 -18.40 16.74 8.79
C GLN A 124 -17.24 15.75 8.96
N LEU A 125 -16.57 15.74 10.11
CA LEU A 125 -15.58 14.72 10.47
C LEU A 125 -16.22 13.34 10.57
N GLU A 126 -17.39 13.23 11.19
CA GLU A 126 -18.15 11.97 11.25
C GLU A 126 -18.53 11.51 9.83
N GLU A 127 -18.89 12.43 8.93
CA GLU A 127 -19.17 12.12 7.54
C GLU A 127 -17.92 11.70 6.75
N LEU A 128 -16.75 12.31 6.99
CA LEU A 128 -15.46 11.86 6.45
C LEU A 128 -15.18 10.41 6.90
N ARG A 129 -15.33 10.12 8.20
CA ARG A 129 -15.11 8.77 8.75
C ARG A 129 -16.09 7.74 8.15
N ALA A 130 -17.33 8.13 7.86
CA ALA A 130 -18.30 7.29 7.16
C ALA A 130 -17.91 7.05 5.68
N CYS A 131 -17.32 8.05 5.02
CA CYS A 131 -16.77 7.90 3.68
C CYS A 131 -15.62 6.88 3.67
N VAL A 132 -14.70 6.92 4.65
CA VAL A 132 -13.62 5.93 4.79
C VAL A 132 -14.19 4.51 4.96
N ALA A 133 -15.23 4.32 5.78
CA ALA A 133 -15.87 3.00 5.91
C ALA A 133 -16.47 2.50 4.58
N THR A 134 -16.93 3.41 3.71
CA THR A 134 -17.42 3.06 2.36
C THR A 134 -16.26 2.69 1.42
N ILE A 135 -15.13 3.40 1.53
CA ILE A 135 -13.88 3.06 0.83
C ILE A 135 -13.44 1.65 1.23
N ASP A 136 -13.41 1.35 2.54
CA ASP A 136 -13.04 0.04 3.06
C ASP A 136 -13.86 -1.09 2.40
N GLN A 137 -15.18 -0.92 2.31
CA GLN A 137 -16.07 -1.89 1.67
C GLN A 137 -15.72 -2.12 0.19
N ARG A 138 -15.45 -1.04 -0.57
CA ARG A 138 -15.13 -1.15 -2.00
C ARG A 138 -13.77 -1.78 -2.23
N VAL A 139 -12.76 -1.34 -1.50
CA VAL A 139 -11.39 -1.89 -1.57
C VAL A 139 -11.44 -3.37 -1.22
N SER A 140 -12.05 -3.74 -0.10
CA SER A 140 -12.20 -5.13 0.35
C SER A 140 -12.88 -5.99 -0.71
N SER A 141 -13.97 -5.51 -1.32
CA SER A 141 -14.68 -6.26 -2.38
C SER A 141 -13.82 -6.55 -3.63
N VAL A 142 -12.98 -5.59 -4.04
CA VAL A 142 -12.12 -5.73 -5.21
C VAL A 142 -10.94 -6.65 -4.90
N VAL A 143 -10.22 -6.38 -3.80
CA VAL A 143 -9.00 -7.14 -3.47
C VAL A 143 -9.30 -8.57 -3.07
N LYS A 144 -10.49 -8.85 -2.53
CA LYS A 144 -10.95 -10.22 -2.27
C LYS A 144 -10.96 -11.07 -3.54
N HIS A 145 -11.41 -10.54 -4.68
CA HIS A 145 -11.37 -11.28 -5.94
C HIS A 145 -9.94 -11.63 -6.38
N ILE A 146 -8.97 -10.73 -6.11
CA ILE A 146 -7.56 -10.97 -6.40
C ILE A 146 -7.01 -12.11 -5.52
N PHE A 147 -7.29 -12.05 -4.22
CA PHE A 147 -6.88 -13.09 -3.26
C PHE A 147 -7.56 -14.44 -3.53
N ASP A 148 -8.84 -14.46 -3.89
CA ASP A 148 -9.59 -15.68 -4.24
C ASP A 148 -8.98 -16.35 -5.48
N ALA A 149 -8.53 -15.56 -6.46
CA ALA A 149 -7.78 -16.06 -7.62
C ALA A 149 -6.39 -16.62 -7.24
N LYS A 150 -5.89 -16.36 -6.01
CA LYS A 150 -4.51 -16.64 -5.55
C LYS A 150 -3.45 -15.85 -6.32
N LEU A 151 -3.78 -14.61 -6.65
CA LEU A 151 -2.84 -13.62 -7.14
C LEU A 151 -2.41 -12.69 -6.00
N ILE A 152 -1.29 -12.00 -6.17
CA ILE A 152 -0.68 -11.12 -5.16
C ILE A 152 -0.96 -9.66 -5.55
N PRO A 153 -1.88 -8.95 -4.87
CA PRO A 153 -2.08 -7.53 -5.13
C PRO A 153 -0.87 -6.70 -4.69
N ILE A 154 -0.52 -5.72 -5.54
CA ILE A 154 0.39 -4.63 -5.26
C ILE A 154 -0.46 -3.36 -5.29
N VAL A 155 -0.79 -2.86 -4.11
CA VAL A 155 -1.74 -1.78 -3.91
C VAL A 155 -0.99 -0.47 -3.75
N ILE A 156 -1.33 0.50 -4.61
CA ILE A 156 -0.66 1.81 -4.65
C ILE A 156 -1.64 2.90 -4.25
N GLY A 157 -1.26 3.65 -3.23
CA GLY A 157 -1.94 4.84 -2.81
C GLY A 157 -3.23 4.58 -2.06
N GLY A 158 -3.89 5.71 -1.82
CA GLY A 158 -4.81 5.85 -0.71
C GLY A 158 -4.04 6.21 0.55
N GLY A 159 -4.77 6.56 1.60
CA GLY A 159 -4.18 6.61 2.93
C GLY A 159 -3.93 5.22 3.49
N HIS A 160 -3.28 5.18 4.65
CA HIS A 160 -2.98 3.92 5.34
C HIS A 160 -4.22 3.25 5.96
N ASN A 161 -5.39 3.91 5.90
CA ASN A 161 -6.70 3.31 6.22
C ASN A 161 -6.94 2.03 5.41
N ASN A 162 -6.39 1.95 4.19
CA ASN A 162 -6.56 0.82 3.30
C ASN A 162 -5.88 -0.47 3.80
N SER A 163 -5.02 -0.41 4.82
CA SER A 163 -4.50 -1.60 5.51
C SER A 163 -5.64 -2.48 6.06
N PHE A 164 -6.69 -1.88 6.62
CA PHE A 164 -7.84 -2.61 7.18
C PHE A 164 -8.58 -3.46 6.13
N PRO A 165 -9.10 -2.90 5.03
CA PRO A 165 -9.81 -3.70 4.03
C PRO A 165 -8.91 -4.73 3.33
N LEU A 166 -7.60 -4.49 3.22
CA LEU A 166 -6.65 -5.48 2.70
C LEU A 166 -6.51 -6.68 3.64
N LEU A 167 -6.26 -6.44 4.93
CA LEU A 167 -6.18 -7.50 5.94
C LEU A 167 -7.50 -8.25 6.08
N GLN A 168 -8.63 -7.55 6.06
CA GLN A 168 -9.96 -8.16 6.09
C GLN A 168 -10.19 -9.08 4.89
N ALA A 169 -9.99 -8.58 3.66
CA ALA A 169 -10.21 -9.36 2.46
C ALA A 169 -9.26 -10.57 2.38
N LEU A 170 -8.01 -10.40 2.82
CA LEU A 170 -7.04 -11.48 2.91
C LEU A 170 -7.52 -12.55 3.90
N ALA A 171 -7.92 -12.16 5.11
CA ALA A 171 -8.39 -13.08 6.14
C ALA A 171 -9.65 -13.84 5.70
N GLN A 172 -10.58 -13.17 5.03
CA GLN A 172 -11.78 -13.79 4.47
C GLN A 172 -11.45 -14.80 3.35
N SER A 173 -10.44 -14.52 2.53
CA SER A 173 -10.05 -15.36 1.39
C SER A 173 -9.15 -16.54 1.79
N SER A 174 -8.37 -16.39 2.86
CA SER A 174 -7.52 -17.45 3.43
C SER A 174 -8.27 -18.30 4.46
N GLY A 175 -9.32 -17.77 5.07
CA GLY A 175 -10.02 -18.39 6.20
C GLY A 175 -9.31 -18.24 7.55
N VAL A 176 -8.20 -17.50 7.60
CA VAL A 176 -7.40 -17.27 8.81
C VAL A 176 -6.89 -15.84 8.87
N ALA A 177 -6.73 -15.29 10.07
CA ALA A 177 -6.14 -13.96 10.26
C ALA A 177 -4.73 -13.88 9.64
N ALA A 178 -4.39 -12.70 9.12
CA ALA A 178 -3.09 -12.44 8.50
C ALA A 178 -2.09 -11.89 9.51
N ASP A 179 -0.81 -12.19 9.30
CA ASP A 179 0.27 -11.44 9.92
C ASP A 179 0.58 -10.20 9.08
N CYS A 180 1.15 -9.17 9.69
CA CYS A 180 1.54 -7.96 8.99
C CYS A 180 2.85 -7.39 9.56
N ILE A 181 3.75 -6.97 8.67
CA ILE A 181 4.89 -6.12 9.00
C ILE A 181 4.68 -4.78 8.32
N ASN A 182 4.80 -3.70 9.09
CA ASN A 182 4.56 -2.34 8.65
C ASN A 182 5.82 -1.48 8.80
N LEU A 183 6.27 -0.84 7.72
CA LEU A 183 7.34 0.15 7.73
C LEU A 183 6.73 1.54 7.91
N ASP A 184 6.79 2.07 9.12
CA ASP A 184 5.95 3.22 9.49
C ASP A 184 6.49 3.96 10.73
N PRO A 185 6.57 5.30 10.73
CA PRO A 185 6.86 6.07 11.94
C PRO A 185 5.73 6.04 12.99
N HIS A 186 4.51 5.71 12.60
CA HIS A 186 3.34 5.57 13.45
C HIS A 186 3.05 4.08 13.71
N CYS A 187 2.40 3.76 14.83
CA CYS A 187 1.93 2.40 15.07
C CYS A 187 0.62 2.07 14.36
N ASP A 188 -0.12 3.12 13.95
CA ASP A 188 -1.46 3.05 13.35
C ASP A 188 -2.46 2.17 14.11
N PHE A 189 -2.29 2.21 15.43
CA PHE A 189 -3.09 1.53 16.44
C PHE A 189 -3.94 2.52 17.27
N ARG A 190 -4.46 3.59 16.64
CA ARG A 190 -5.33 4.58 17.30
C ARG A 190 -6.71 4.02 17.65
N LEU A 191 -7.49 4.77 18.42
CA LEU A 191 -8.79 4.37 18.94
C LEU A 191 -9.81 4.04 17.82
N LEU A 192 -10.79 3.20 18.16
CA LEU A 192 -11.92 2.84 17.29
C LEU A 192 -13.01 3.93 17.30
N GLU A 193 -12.64 5.14 16.90
CA GLU A 193 -13.47 6.35 16.97
C GLU A 193 -14.20 6.69 15.66
N GLY A 194 -14.21 5.73 14.72
CA GLY A 194 -14.58 5.93 13.32
C GLY A 194 -13.34 5.79 12.43
N ARG A 195 -13.55 5.31 11.20
CA ARG A 195 -12.47 4.92 10.29
C ARG A 195 -11.67 6.13 9.80
N HIS A 196 -10.36 6.05 9.86
CA HIS A 196 -9.41 7.02 9.31
C HIS A 196 -8.05 6.35 9.05
N SER A 197 -7.02 7.07 8.60
CA SER A 197 -5.73 6.45 8.25
C SER A 197 -5.06 5.76 9.45
N GLY A 198 -4.91 6.46 10.57
CA GLY A 198 -4.15 5.96 11.72
C GLY A 198 -4.78 4.88 12.61
N ASN A 199 -5.85 4.20 12.18
CA ASN A 199 -6.47 3.12 12.96
C ASN A 199 -6.80 1.86 12.16
N GLY A 200 -6.21 1.69 10.97
CA GLY A 200 -6.45 0.48 10.15
C GLY A 200 -6.15 -0.82 10.90
N PHE A 201 -5.01 -0.88 11.60
CA PHE A 201 -4.59 -2.08 12.32
C PHE A 201 -5.40 -2.33 13.60
N SER A 202 -5.87 -1.29 14.28
CA SER A 202 -6.81 -1.44 15.41
C SER A 202 -8.11 -2.13 14.98
N TYR A 203 -8.68 -1.70 13.86
CA TYR A 203 -9.90 -2.30 13.31
C TYR A 203 -9.65 -3.72 12.82
N ALA A 204 -8.50 -3.98 12.19
CA ALA A 204 -8.13 -5.32 11.75
C ALA A 204 -7.95 -6.29 12.93
N HIS A 205 -7.34 -5.83 14.03
CA HIS A 205 -7.19 -6.61 15.25
C HIS A 205 -8.54 -6.88 15.93
N ALA A 206 -9.36 -5.84 16.12
CA ALA A 206 -10.69 -5.96 16.72
C ALA A 206 -11.63 -6.86 15.89
N GLY A 207 -11.49 -6.86 14.56
CA GLY A 207 -12.23 -7.75 13.65
C GLY A 207 -11.65 -9.16 13.51
N HIS A 208 -10.60 -9.51 14.27
CA HIS A 208 -9.89 -10.80 14.16
C HIS A 208 -9.34 -11.10 12.75
N HIS A 209 -8.97 -10.06 12.02
CA HIS A 209 -8.33 -10.17 10.70
C HIS A 209 -6.80 -10.10 10.78
N LEU A 210 -6.25 -9.57 11.88
CA LEU A 210 -4.82 -9.41 12.15
C LEU A 210 -4.39 -10.32 13.31
N SER A 211 -3.42 -11.21 13.05
CA SER A 211 -2.86 -12.15 14.04
C SER A 211 -1.62 -11.58 14.71
N LYS A 212 -0.48 -11.52 14.02
CA LYS A 212 0.73 -10.84 14.51
C LYS A 212 0.96 -9.55 13.76
N TYR A 213 1.35 -8.51 14.49
CA TYR A 213 1.65 -7.20 13.94
C TYR A 213 3.02 -6.73 14.42
N PHE A 214 3.85 -6.27 13.49
CA PHE A 214 5.16 -5.71 13.81
C PHE A 214 5.39 -4.39 13.07
N VAL A 215 5.78 -3.35 13.80
CA VAL A 215 6.13 -2.04 13.23
C VAL A 215 7.64 -1.86 13.16
N LEU A 216 8.18 -1.68 11.97
CA LEU A 216 9.58 -1.34 11.75
C LEU A 216 9.70 0.17 11.51
N GLY A 217 10.61 0.84 12.22
CA GLY A 217 10.85 2.26 12.04
C GLY A 217 9.92 3.17 12.85
N LEU A 218 9.18 2.62 13.82
CA LEU A 218 8.30 3.39 14.70
C LEU A 218 9.06 4.58 15.31
N HIS A 219 8.52 5.78 15.21
CA HIS A 219 9.13 6.96 15.79
C HIS A 219 8.59 7.18 17.20
N GLU A 220 9.46 7.09 18.20
CA GLU A 220 9.08 7.11 19.64
C GLU A 220 8.23 8.34 20.02
N LEU A 221 8.45 9.47 19.35
CA LEU A 221 7.78 10.75 19.65
C LEU A 221 6.62 11.13 18.71
N LYS A 222 6.25 10.27 17.75
CA LYS A 222 5.11 10.52 16.83
C LYS A 222 3.85 9.75 17.21
N ASN A 223 3.90 9.01 18.31
CA ASN A 223 2.83 8.11 18.74
C ASN A 223 2.25 8.59 20.08
N ALA A 224 0.92 8.69 20.15
CA ALA A 224 0.25 8.97 21.41
C ALA A 224 0.38 7.76 22.36
N GLN A 225 0.51 8.02 23.67
CA GLN A 225 0.62 6.95 24.66
C GLN A 225 -0.55 5.95 24.58
N SER A 226 -1.78 6.44 24.35
CA SER A 226 -2.96 5.58 24.19
C SER A 226 -2.89 4.63 22.98
N ALA A 227 -2.18 5.00 21.91
CA ALA A 227 -1.97 4.13 20.76
C ALA A 227 -0.88 3.09 21.04
N LEU A 228 0.18 3.47 21.77
CA LEU A 228 1.22 2.54 22.23
C LEU A 228 0.65 1.52 23.24
N ASP A 229 -0.22 1.96 24.14
CA ASP A 229 -0.89 1.09 25.12
C ASP A 229 -1.79 0.07 24.42
N GLN A 230 -2.57 0.49 23.41
CA GLN A 230 -3.39 -0.43 22.61
C GLN A 230 -2.53 -1.43 21.81
N MET A 231 -1.45 -0.95 21.18
CA MET A 231 -0.51 -1.81 20.45
C MET A 231 0.12 -2.86 21.37
N SER A 232 0.55 -2.44 22.57
CA SER A 232 1.12 -3.32 23.59
C SER A 232 0.09 -4.34 24.10
N ALA A 233 -1.15 -3.91 24.37
CA ALA A 233 -2.23 -4.80 24.80
C ALA A 233 -2.61 -5.83 23.72
N ALA A 234 -2.50 -5.49 22.44
CA ALA A 234 -2.67 -6.40 21.31
C ALA A 234 -1.47 -7.37 21.13
N GLY A 235 -0.40 -7.21 21.90
CA GLY A 235 0.80 -8.02 21.83
C GLY A 235 1.71 -7.70 20.64
N ALA A 236 1.48 -6.60 19.93
CA ALA A 236 2.24 -6.21 18.74
C ALA A 236 3.67 -5.77 19.08
N GLY A 237 4.61 -6.07 18.18
CA GLY A 237 6.03 -5.75 18.34
C GLY A 237 6.45 -4.52 17.54
N PHE A 238 7.60 -3.94 17.89
CA PHE A 238 8.21 -2.91 17.06
C PHE A 238 9.74 -2.87 17.21
N CYS A 239 10.39 -2.19 16.26
CA CYS A 239 11.74 -1.64 16.37
C CYS A 239 11.67 -0.15 16.02
N SER A 240 12.24 0.71 16.87
CA SER A 240 12.08 2.15 16.67
C SER A 240 13.13 2.72 15.71
N TYR A 241 12.77 3.82 15.05
CA TYR A 241 13.71 4.63 14.28
C TYR A 241 14.90 5.06 15.17
N GLN A 242 14.64 5.43 16.42
CA GLN A 242 15.67 5.85 17.36
C GLN A 242 16.63 4.71 17.74
N GLU A 243 16.13 3.50 17.99
CA GLU A 243 16.94 2.29 18.23
C GLU A 243 17.92 2.05 17.07
N ILE A 244 17.41 2.15 15.83
CA ILE A 244 18.15 1.80 14.62
C ILE A 244 19.12 2.91 14.17
N PHE A 245 18.66 4.17 14.12
CA PHE A 245 19.36 5.25 13.44
C PHE A 245 19.99 6.28 14.36
N ILE A 246 19.55 6.37 15.62
CA ILE A 246 20.07 7.35 16.58
C ILE A 246 21.00 6.67 17.60
N ARG A 247 20.46 5.72 18.36
CA ARG A 247 21.22 4.98 19.39
C ARG A 247 22.10 3.89 18.81
N ARG A 248 21.81 3.43 17.59
CA ARG A 248 22.56 2.39 16.87
C ARG A 248 22.66 1.08 17.65
N GLU A 249 21.58 0.76 18.37
CA GLU A 249 21.44 -0.48 19.15
C GLU A 249 21.24 -1.69 18.22
N SER A 250 20.68 -1.45 17.04
CA SER A 250 20.48 -2.43 15.97
C SER A 250 20.81 -1.81 14.62
N THR A 251 21.17 -2.64 13.63
CA THR A 251 21.22 -2.21 12.23
C THR A 251 19.84 -2.35 11.59
N PHE A 252 19.57 -1.61 10.52
CA PHE A 252 18.29 -1.73 9.81
C PHE A 252 18.05 -3.16 9.32
N ALA A 253 19.07 -3.80 8.71
CA ALA A 253 18.99 -5.19 8.26
C ALA A 253 18.67 -6.16 9.42
N HIS A 254 19.30 -6.00 10.58
CA HIS A 254 18.99 -6.85 11.74
C HIS A 254 17.56 -6.63 12.27
N ALA A 255 17.08 -5.38 12.24
CA ALA A 255 15.70 -5.07 12.61
C ALA A 255 14.68 -5.69 11.63
N VAL A 256 14.99 -5.75 10.32
CA VAL A 256 14.19 -6.50 9.32
C VAL A 256 14.17 -8.00 9.67
N ASP A 257 15.32 -8.61 9.94
CA ASP A 257 15.39 -10.03 10.31
C ASP A 257 14.62 -10.32 11.63
N LYS A 258 14.65 -9.40 12.59
CA LYS A 258 13.86 -9.48 13.83
C LYS A 258 12.35 -9.41 13.56
N ALA A 259 11.90 -8.54 12.65
CA ALA A 259 10.50 -8.45 12.25
C ALA A 259 10.03 -9.76 11.60
N ILE A 260 10.85 -10.34 10.70
CA ILE A 260 10.59 -11.65 10.07
C ILE A 260 10.48 -12.75 11.14
N ALA A 261 11.43 -12.81 12.07
CA ALA A 261 11.44 -13.80 13.15
C ALA A 261 10.20 -13.67 14.06
N TYR A 262 9.80 -12.43 14.39
CA TYR A 262 8.63 -12.16 15.22
C TYR A 262 7.35 -12.72 14.60
N VAL A 263 7.13 -12.51 13.29
CA VAL A 263 5.96 -13.07 12.60
C VAL A 263 6.08 -14.58 12.33
N GLY A 264 7.25 -15.18 12.59
CA GLY A 264 7.50 -16.63 12.49
C GLY A 264 8.21 -17.06 11.20
N GLY A 265 8.67 -16.13 10.36
CA GLY A 265 9.35 -16.41 9.10
C GLY A 265 8.54 -17.32 8.18
N ASP A 266 9.22 -18.23 7.47
CA ASP A 266 8.60 -19.24 6.60
C ASP A 266 7.98 -20.42 7.38
N ALA A 267 8.20 -20.52 8.69
CA ALA A 267 7.61 -21.59 9.51
C ALA A 267 6.15 -21.31 9.91
N SER A 268 5.66 -20.08 9.69
CA SER A 268 4.28 -19.70 9.94
C SER A 268 3.41 -19.94 8.70
N GLU A 269 2.24 -20.54 8.90
CA GLU A 269 1.28 -20.81 7.83
C GLU A 269 0.29 -19.65 7.59
N ALA A 270 0.24 -18.67 8.49
CA ALA A 270 -0.62 -17.50 8.31
C ALA A 270 -0.19 -16.72 7.04
N PRO A 271 -1.10 -16.09 6.29
CA PRO A 271 -0.69 -15.22 5.19
C PRO A 271 -0.05 -13.94 5.74
N LEU A 272 0.91 -13.37 5.01
CA LEU A 272 1.64 -12.18 5.43
C LEU A 272 1.35 -10.98 4.50
N GLY A 273 0.94 -9.86 5.09
CA GLY A 273 0.90 -8.55 4.44
C GLY A 273 2.19 -7.77 4.64
N ILE A 274 2.62 -7.05 3.60
CA ILE A 274 3.68 -6.05 3.68
C ILE A 274 3.06 -4.68 3.52
N GLU A 275 3.26 -3.84 4.53
CA GLU A 275 2.82 -2.45 4.55
C GLU A 275 4.05 -1.54 4.52
N VAL A 276 3.97 -0.49 3.72
CA VAL A 276 4.93 0.61 3.67
C VAL A 276 4.14 1.90 3.75
N ASP A 277 4.16 2.54 4.92
CA ASP A 277 3.82 3.95 5.00
C ASP A 277 4.98 4.74 4.39
N THR A 278 4.73 5.40 3.27
CA THR A 278 5.81 6.17 2.62
C THR A 278 6.20 7.43 3.40
N ASP A 279 5.46 7.81 4.46
CA ASP A 279 5.88 8.79 5.47
C ASP A 279 7.20 8.39 6.17
N SER A 280 7.52 7.10 6.18
CA SER A 280 8.77 6.59 6.74
C SER A 280 10.00 6.99 5.92
N ILE A 281 9.84 7.33 4.64
CA ILE A 281 10.94 7.52 3.68
C ILE A 281 11.33 9.01 3.62
N SER A 282 12.62 9.27 3.82
CA SER A 282 13.18 10.63 3.73
C SER A 282 12.96 11.24 2.36
N GLY A 283 12.42 12.45 2.32
CA GLY A 283 12.18 13.19 1.07
C GLY A 283 10.99 12.69 0.24
N MET A 284 10.22 11.71 0.72
CA MET A 284 8.98 11.34 0.07
C MET A 284 7.94 12.48 0.17
N PRO A 285 7.25 12.85 -0.92
CA PRO A 285 6.09 13.74 -0.87
C PRO A 285 4.93 13.05 -0.16
N VAL A 286 4.64 13.50 1.05
CA VAL A 286 3.59 12.94 1.92
C VAL A 286 2.92 14.02 2.77
N SER A 287 1.86 13.66 3.50
CA SER A 287 1.13 14.58 4.39
C SER A 287 2.02 15.26 5.44
N ALA A 288 3.04 14.55 5.94
CA ALA A 288 4.00 14.99 6.95
C ALA A 288 5.47 14.74 6.52
N MET A 289 5.93 15.44 5.48
CA MET A 289 7.27 15.27 4.91
C MET A 289 8.37 15.36 5.97
N THR A 290 9.31 14.40 5.94
CA THR A 290 10.46 14.34 6.85
C THR A 290 11.79 14.31 6.09
N ASN A 291 12.78 15.02 6.62
CA ASN A 291 14.18 14.90 6.21
C ASN A 291 14.94 13.85 7.04
N CYS A 292 14.31 13.34 8.10
CA CYS A 292 14.89 12.44 9.10
C CYS A 292 14.06 11.15 9.15
N GLY A 293 14.12 10.37 8.07
CA GLY A 293 13.46 9.08 7.95
C GLY A 293 14.42 8.00 7.45
N ILE A 294 13.84 6.95 6.91
CA ILE A 294 14.55 5.81 6.31
C ILE A 294 14.99 6.21 4.90
N SER A 295 16.12 5.66 4.41
CA SER A 295 16.56 5.89 3.05
C SER A 295 15.71 5.09 2.05
N VAL A 296 15.61 5.54 0.80
CA VAL A 296 14.92 4.78 -0.25
C VAL A 296 15.53 3.39 -0.42
N ALA A 297 16.86 3.27 -0.36
CA ALA A 297 17.56 1.99 -0.49
C ALA A 297 17.26 1.02 0.67
N ASP A 298 17.11 1.52 1.90
CA ASP A 298 16.69 0.69 3.03
C ASP A 298 15.23 0.25 2.89
N ALA A 299 14.34 1.12 2.40
CA ALA A 299 12.95 0.75 2.12
C ALA A 299 12.86 -0.31 0.99
N GLU A 300 13.64 -0.17 -0.09
CA GLU A 300 13.78 -1.22 -1.11
C GLU A 300 14.29 -2.53 -0.52
N HIS A 301 15.30 -2.48 0.36
CA HIS A 301 15.83 -3.67 1.03
C HIS A 301 14.79 -4.35 1.90
N TYR A 302 14.00 -3.57 2.66
CA TYR A 302 12.88 -4.08 3.46
C TYR A 302 11.86 -4.82 2.58
N VAL A 303 11.39 -4.18 1.50
CA VAL A 303 10.41 -4.78 0.58
C VAL A 303 10.98 -6.04 -0.06
N PHE A 304 12.20 -5.97 -0.60
CA PHE A 304 12.88 -7.10 -1.23
C PHE A 304 13.00 -8.28 -0.26
N LYS A 305 13.52 -8.06 0.95
CA LYS A 305 13.73 -9.11 1.94
C LYS A 305 12.44 -9.79 2.38
N LEU A 306 11.38 -9.02 2.62
CA LEU A 306 10.09 -9.59 3.00
C LEU A 306 9.42 -10.33 1.85
N ALA A 307 9.52 -9.81 0.62
CA ALA A 307 8.92 -10.43 -0.55
C ALA A 307 9.46 -11.84 -0.85
N GLN A 308 10.66 -12.19 -0.34
CA GLN A 308 11.23 -13.55 -0.44
C GLN A 308 10.46 -14.61 0.37
N LEU A 309 9.64 -14.20 1.35
CA LEU A 309 8.85 -15.12 2.16
C LEU A 309 7.68 -15.69 1.34
N LYS A 310 7.58 -17.02 1.27
CA LYS A 310 6.59 -17.71 0.40
C LYS A 310 5.14 -17.44 0.79
N ARG A 311 4.93 -17.01 2.04
CA ARG A 311 3.61 -16.71 2.61
C ARG A 311 3.15 -15.27 2.40
N VAL A 312 3.96 -14.40 1.79
CA VAL A 312 3.52 -13.04 1.44
C VAL A 312 2.36 -13.10 0.46
N ARG A 313 1.36 -12.27 0.72
CA ARG A 313 0.14 -12.21 -0.09
C ARG A 313 -0.14 -10.85 -0.69
N TYR A 314 0.43 -9.76 -0.17
CA TYR A 314 0.31 -8.46 -0.82
C TYR A 314 1.44 -7.50 -0.41
N LEU A 315 1.58 -6.43 -1.20
CA LEU A 315 2.30 -5.21 -0.85
C LEU A 315 1.34 -4.03 -0.91
N HIS A 316 1.37 -3.15 0.08
CA HIS A 316 0.66 -1.88 0.09
C HIS A 316 1.63 -0.72 0.30
N LEU A 317 1.61 0.24 -0.61
CA LEU A 317 2.38 1.48 -0.54
C LEU A 317 1.43 2.66 -0.31
N ALA A 318 1.39 3.19 0.91
CA ALA A 318 0.41 4.17 1.36
C ALA A 318 0.96 5.61 1.41
N GLU A 319 0.06 6.59 1.53
CA GLU A 319 0.32 8.00 1.93
C GLU A 319 1.10 8.89 0.95
N ALA A 320 1.53 8.35 -0.19
CA ALA A 320 2.21 9.12 -1.22
C ALA A 320 1.34 10.28 -1.75
N ALA A 321 1.67 11.52 -1.35
CA ALA A 321 0.92 12.73 -1.64
C ALA A 321 1.75 13.75 -2.45
N PRO A 322 1.91 13.56 -3.77
CA PRO A 322 2.65 14.44 -4.68
C PRO A 322 2.42 15.94 -4.50
N ILE A 323 1.19 16.37 -4.18
CA ILE A 323 0.85 17.78 -4.03
C ILE A 323 1.56 18.45 -2.83
N GLN A 324 2.02 17.66 -1.85
CA GLN A 324 2.71 18.14 -0.66
C GLN A 324 4.20 18.41 -0.88
N HIS A 325 4.73 18.15 -2.08
CA HIS A 325 6.14 18.40 -2.38
C HIS A 325 6.46 19.92 -2.34
N PRO A 326 7.52 20.38 -1.64
CA PRO A 326 7.84 21.80 -1.46
C PRO A 326 8.18 22.55 -2.75
N ALA A 327 8.80 21.89 -3.73
CA ALA A 327 9.03 22.43 -5.08
C ALA A 327 7.80 22.34 -6.02
N GLY A 328 6.63 22.00 -5.49
CA GLY A 328 5.36 21.94 -6.21
C GLY A 328 5.03 20.58 -6.85
N ILE A 329 3.79 20.47 -7.31
CA ILE A 329 3.16 19.24 -7.80
C ILE A 329 3.97 18.49 -8.87
N LYS A 330 4.64 19.21 -9.78
CA LYS A 330 5.44 18.57 -10.85
C LYS A 330 6.63 17.79 -10.28
N ALA A 331 7.32 18.37 -9.29
CA ALA A 331 8.42 17.69 -8.59
C ALA A 331 7.87 16.51 -7.77
N GLY A 332 6.76 16.71 -7.07
CA GLY A 332 6.12 15.64 -6.30
C GLY A 332 5.69 14.44 -7.14
N MET A 333 5.07 14.67 -8.31
CA MET A 333 4.70 13.60 -9.24
C MET A 333 5.93 12.83 -9.73
N SER A 334 7.04 13.54 -9.94
CA SER A 334 8.30 12.93 -10.37
C SER A 334 8.92 12.04 -9.28
N GLU A 335 9.06 12.57 -8.06
CA GLU A 335 9.76 11.91 -6.96
C GLU A 335 8.93 10.79 -6.33
N ALA A 336 7.65 11.04 -6.02
CA ALA A 336 6.75 10.00 -5.52
C ALA A 336 6.64 8.85 -6.52
N GLY A 337 6.50 9.18 -7.82
CA GLY A 337 6.46 8.18 -8.88
C GLY A 337 7.73 7.33 -8.93
N GLN A 338 8.91 7.94 -8.74
CA GLN A 338 10.19 7.24 -8.74
C GLN A 338 10.29 6.30 -7.54
N ILE A 339 9.98 6.78 -6.34
CA ILE A 339 10.07 5.99 -5.10
C ILE A 339 9.08 4.82 -5.13
N LEU A 340 7.81 5.06 -5.47
CA LEU A 340 6.81 4.00 -5.61
C LEU A 340 7.23 2.96 -6.66
N THR A 341 7.83 3.40 -7.77
CA THR A 341 8.32 2.49 -8.82
C THR A 341 9.41 1.57 -8.29
N VAL A 342 10.42 2.09 -7.60
CA VAL A 342 11.54 1.25 -7.13
C VAL A 342 11.10 0.28 -6.03
N LEU A 343 10.15 0.66 -5.17
CA LEU A 343 9.56 -0.24 -4.17
C LEU A 343 8.78 -1.39 -4.82
N VAL A 344 7.97 -1.10 -5.85
CA VAL A 344 7.28 -2.16 -6.61
C VAL A 344 8.28 -3.08 -7.31
N LEU A 345 9.35 -2.53 -7.90
CA LEU A 345 10.40 -3.33 -8.52
C LEU A 345 11.12 -4.21 -7.49
N ALA A 346 11.48 -3.69 -6.32
CA ALA A 346 12.06 -4.47 -5.24
C ALA A 346 11.18 -5.66 -4.81
N PHE A 347 9.86 -5.53 -4.94
CA PHE A 347 8.90 -6.59 -4.63
C PHE A 347 8.81 -7.68 -5.72
N VAL A 348 8.80 -7.28 -7.00
CA VAL A 348 8.59 -8.23 -8.12
C VAL A 348 9.89 -8.81 -8.66
N GLN A 349 11.05 -8.18 -8.41
CA GLN A 349 12.37 -8.64 -8.85
C GLN A 349 12.97 -9.71 -7.92
N ASN A 350 12.12 -10.56 -7.34
CA ASN A 350 12.59 -11.67 -6.53
C ASN A 350 13.16 -12.77 -7.42
N HIS A 351 14.48 -12.95 -7.33
CA HIS A 351 15.19 -14.06 -7.94
C HIS A 351 14.81 -15.37 -7.21
N HIS A 352 14.08 -16.23 -7.90
CA HIS A 352 14.02 -17.66 -7.56
C HIS A 352 14.94 -18.45 -8.48
#